data_AF-A0A951I8H2-F1
#
_entry.id   AF-A0A951I8H2-F1
#
_cell.length_a   1.000
_cell.length_b   1.000
_cell.length_c   1.000
_cell.angle_alpha   90.00
_cell.angle_beta   90.00
_cell.angle_gamma   90.00
#
_symmetry.space_group_name_H-M   'P 1'
#
loop_
_entity.id
_entity.type
_entity.pdbx_description
1 polymer ?
#
loop_
_entity_poly.entity_id
_entity_poly.type
_entity_poly.pdbx_seq_one_letter_code
_entity_poly.pdbx_strand_id
1 'polypeptide(L)'
;MKNLIKDFLPFLVTVLLAWILFSCVGCTTLKKATEFMNDHPDQAAGYCAEKFPVQDSIGHPEITFGQGNNEDYTGSLDSLKHLVAALLDSLNAITRPAPVDTGQVQQNFAPCAELQRYKDIARRLTDQIFSLNARYKPCAPDTIRITLPFYRTNTAMVEHLRGQYAAQRATTNQLTEERDKWKALALKLGGGLALAIILMALGIYLRIKRII
;
A
#
# COMPACT_ATOMS: atom_id res chain seq x y z
N MET A 1 -23.81 51.68 65.60
CA MET A 1 -23.84 51.84 64.12
C MET A 1 -22.47 51.93 63.45
N LYS A 2 -21.49 52.69 63.98
CA LYS A 2 -20.15 52.81 63.35
C LYS A 2 -19.36 51.50 63.25
N ASN A 3 -19.56 50.55 64.17
CA ASN A 3 -18.85 49.26 64.15
C ASN A 3 -19.47 48.27 63.13
N LEU A 4 -20.77 48.38 62.84
CA LEU A 4 -21.45 47.50 61.88
C LEU A 4 -21.00 47.76 60.43
N ILE A 5 -20.67 49.01 60.10
CA ILE A 5 -20.20 49.43 58.77
C ILE A 5 -18.76 48.96 58.53
N LYS A 6 -17.95 48.84 59.58
CA LYS A 6 -16.53 48.47 59.48
C LYS A 6 -16.34 46.99 59.14
N ASP A 7 -17.25 46.13 59.57
CA ASP A 7 -17.21 44.69 59.29
C ASP A 7 -17.91 44.32 57.96
N PHE A 8 -18.85 45.15 57.49
CA PHE A 8 -19.56 44.93 56.22
C PHE A 8 -18.74 45.34 54.99
N LEU A 9 -17.89 46.38 55.12
CA LEU A 9 -17.05 46.88 54.05
C LEU A 9 -16.06 45.83 53.47
N PRO A 10 -15.29 45.07 54.29
CA PRO A 10 -14.38 44.06 53.74
C PRO A 10 -15.12 42.90 53.07
N PHE A 11 -16.33 42.53 53.55
CA PHE A 11 -17.16 41.51 52.91
C PHE A 11 -17.68 41.96 51.53
N LEU A 12 -18.10 43.22 51.42
CA LEU A 12 -18.58 43.77 50.15
C LEU A 12 -17.44 43.89 49.13
N VAL A 13 -16.24 44.27 49.58
CA VAL A 13 -15.04 44.31 48.73
C VAL A 13 -14.64 42.92 48.24
N THR A 14 -14.67 41.89 49.09
CA THR A 14 -14.31 40.52 48.67
C THR A 14 -15.32 39.91 47.70
N VAL A 15 -16.62 40.15 47.89
CA VAL A 15 -17.67 39.72 46.97
C VAL A 15 -17.51 40.41 45.61
N LEU A 16 -17.22 41.71 45.60
CA LEU A 16 -17.03 42.48 44.38
C LEU A 16 -15.75 42.06 43.63
N LEU A 17 -14.68 41.75 44.36
CA LEU A 17 -13.44 41.22 43.80
C LEU A 17 -13.64 39.81 43.20
N ALA A 18 -14.39 38.94 43.90
CA ALA A 18 -14.72 37.60 43.40
C ALA A 18 -15.58 37.66 42.13
N TRP A 19 -16.51 38.62 42.05
CA TRP A 19 -17.34 38.81 40.87
C TRP A 19 -16.55 39.34 39.66
N ILE A 20 -15.60 40.27 39.88
CA ILE A 20 -14.70 40.75 38.83
C ILE A 20 -13.81 39.61 38.33
N LEU A 21 -13.22 38.82 39.24
CA LEU A 21 -12.40 37.67 38.87
C LEU A 21 -13.20 36.63 38.09
N PHE A 22 -14.45 36.35 38.48
CA PHE A 22 -15.33 35.44 37.73
C PHE A 22 -15.70 35.97 36.34
N SER A 23 -15.86 37.30 36.21
CA SER A 23 -16.20 37.94 34.92
C SER A 23 -15.01 38.04 33.96
N CYS A 24 -13.77 38.06 34.47
CA CYS A 24 -12.56 38.06 33.67
C CYS A 24 -12.16 36.66 33.15
N VAL A 25 -12.74 35.58 33.68
CA VAL A 25 -12.59 34.22 33.12
C VAL A 25 -13.68 33.98 32.06
N GLY A 26 -13.77 34.91 31.10
CA GLY A 26 -14.59 34.72 29.92
C GLY A 26 -13.95 33.67 29.03
N CYS A 27 -14.29 32.39 29.23
CA CYS A 27 -13.93 31.32 28.29
C CYS A 27 -14.50 31.69 26.91
N THR A 28 -13.64 31.99 25.95
CA THR A 28 -14.04 32.12 24.55
C THR A 28 -14.64 30.79 24.13
N THR A 29 -15.96 30.76 23.95
CA THR A 29 -16.64 29.54 23.53
C THR A 29 -16.28 29.24 22.08
N LEU A 30 -16.26 27.97 21.70
CA LEU A 30 -15.98 27.53 20.33
C LEU A 30 -16.81 28.32 19.31
N LYS A 31 -18.11 28.54 19.61
CA LYS A 31 -19.02 29.30 18.76
C LYS A 31 -18.54 30.74 18.50
N LYS A 32 -18.12 31.46 19.54
CA LYS A 32 -17.60 32.83 19.40
C LYS A 32 -16.29 32.87 18.62
N ALA A 33 -15.42 31.87 18.81
CA ALA A 33 -14.19 31.76 18.04
C ALA A 33 -14.48 31.47 16.55
N THR A 34 -15.46 30.61 16.25
CA THR A 34 -15.90 30.34 14.88
C THR A 34 -16.52 31.57 14.22
N GLU A 35 -17.43 32.28 14.91
CA GLU A 35 -18.01 33.53 14.42
C GLU A 35 -16.93 34.56 14.13
N PHE A 36 -15.98 34.77 15.05
CA PHE A 36 -14.87 35.70 14.85
C PHE A 36 -14.02 35.34 13.62
N MET A 37 -13.66 34.06 13.44
CA MET A 37 -12.87 33.59 12.29
C MET A 37 -13.62 33.71 10.97
N ASN A 38 -14.95 33.53 10.97
CA ASN A 38 -15.79 33.72 9.79
C ASN A 38 -15.90 35.21 9.41
N ASP A 39 -15.98 36.10 10.40
CA ASP A 39 -16.05 37.55 10.19
C ASP A 39 -14.69 38.14 9.75
N HIS A 40 -13.58 37.45 10.02
CA HIS A 40 -12.21 37.89 9.71
C HIS A 40 -11.44 36.83 8.89
N PRO A 41 -11.83 36.58 7.63
CA PRO A 41 -11.28 35.48 6.83
C PRO A 41 -9.77 35.59 6.60
N ASP A 42 -9.23 36.80 6.47
CA ASP A 42 -7.79 37.00 6.27
C ASP A 42 -6.97 36.64 7.53
N GLN A 43 -7.50 36.95 8.72
CA GLN A 43 -6.86 36.57 9.98
C GLN A 43 -6.96 35.06 10.21
N ALA A 44 -8.11 34.46 9.85
CA ALA A 44 -8.29 33.02 9.88
C ALA A 44 -7.33 32.30 8.93
N ALA A 45 -7.16 32.80 7.71
CA ALA A 45 -6.21 32.28 6.73
C ALA A 45 -4.77 32.41 7.22
N GLY A 46 -4.39 33.56 7.79
CA GLY A 46 -3.07 33.78 8.37
C GLY A 46 -2.77 32.82 9.53
N TYR A 47 -3.72 32.66 10.45
CA TYR A 47 -3.61 31.72 11.56
C TYR A 47 -3.48 30.27 11.08
N CYS A 48 -4.29 29.86 10.09
CA CYS A 48 -4.23 28.53 9.50
C CYS A 48 -2.90 28.28 8.78
N ALA A 49 -2.38 29.27 8.04
CA ALA A 49 -1.09 29.14 7.35
C ALA A 49 0.09 29.04 8.33
N GLU A 50 0.05 29.76 9.44
CA GLU A 50 1.09 29.71 10.47
C GLU A 50 1.06 28.40 11.29
N LYS A 51 -0.13 27.97 11.71
CA LYS A 51 -0.29 26.77 12.55
C LYS A 51 -0.26 25.46 11.78
N PHE A 52 -0.75 25.47 10.54
CA PHE A 52 -0.80 24.32 9.67
C PHE A 52 -0.07 24.65 8.36
N PRO A 53 1.27 24.82 8.43
CA PRO A 53 2.04 25.10 7.23
C PRO A 53 1.88 23.93 6.27
N VAL A 54 1.78 24.23 4.98
CA VAL A 54 1.72 23.20 3.94
C VAL A 54 3.02 22.39 4.01
N GLN A 55 2.89 21.10 4.26
CA GLN A 55 4.01 20.18 4.22
C GLN A 55 4.06 19.57 2.83
N ASP A 56 4.97 20.12 2.04
CA ASP A 56 5.42 19.49 0.83
C ASP A 56 6.23 18.25 1.25
N SER A 57 5.74 17.06 0.91
CA SER A 57 6.52 15.85 1.15
C SER A 57 7.83 16.01 0.39
N ILE A 58 8.96 15.73 1.04
CA ILE A 58 10.30 15.77 0.46
C ILE A 58 10.42 14.60 -0.53
N GLY A 59 9.62 14.59 -1.57
CA GLY A 59 9.98 13.98 -2.83
C GLY A 59 10.80 15.04 -3.55
N HIS A 60 12.11 15.06 -3.33
CA HIS A 60 12.95 15.55 -4.42
C HIS A 60 12.51 14.73 -5.63
N PRO A 61 12.26 15.32 -6.80
CA PRO A 61 11.95 14.53 -7.99
C PRO A 61 13.11 13.54 -8.16
N GLU A 62 12.88 12.31 -7.75
CA GLU A 62 13.91 11.29 -7.80
C GLU A 62 13.91 10.83 -9.24
N ILE A 63 14.91 11.33 -9.97
CA ILE A 63 15.17 10.86 -11.31
C ILE A 63 15.76 9.47 -11.16
N THR A 64 14.88 8.47 -11.25
CA THR A 64 15.31 7.08 -11.35
C THR A 64 15.47 6.76 -12.83
N PHE A 65 16.63 6.20 -13.15
CA PHE A 65 16.93 5.67 -14.47
C PHE A 65 16.66 4.16 -14.44
N GLY A 66 15.60 3.73 -15.12
CA GLY A 66 15.34 2.31 -15.34
C GLY A 66 16.03 1.81 -16.60
N GLN A 67 16.42 0.52 -16.63
CA GLN A 67 16.78 -0.12 -17.90
C GLN A 67 15.55 -0.14 -18.82
N GLY A 68 15.68 0.50 -19.98
CA GLY A 68 14.72 0.39 -21.06
C GLY A 68 14.70 -1.04 -21.59
N ASN A 69 13.52 -1.49 -22.03
CA ASN A 69 13.33 -2.84 -22.53
C ASN A 69 13.90 -2.98 -23.96
N ASN A 70 15.22 -2.96 -24.06
CA ASN A 70 15.95 -3.18 -25.30
C ASN A 70 16.34 -4.65 -25.35
N GLU A 71 15.49 -5.48 -25.95
CA GLU A 71 15.79 -6.91 -26.16
C GLU A 71 17.01 -7.06 -27.06
N ASP A 72 18.02 -7.81 -26.57
CA ASP A 72 19.18 -8.20 -27.35
C ASP A 72 18.89 -9.48 -28.13
N TYR A 73 18.77 -9.36 -29.45
CA TYR A 73 18.48 -10.46 -30.36
C TYR A 73 19.74 -11.19 -30.85
N THR A 74 20.93 -10.84 -30.36
CA THR A 74 22.20 -11.48 -30.77
C THR A 74 22.14 -13.00 -30.61
N GLY A 75 21.64 -13.49 -29.46
CA GLY A 75 21.50 -14.93 -29.20
C GLY A 75 20.49 -15.63 -30.14
N SER A 76 19.41 -14.94 -30.52
CA SER A 76 18.44 -15.46 -31.49
C SER A 76 19.02 -15.53 -32.90
N LEU A 77 19.81 -14.52 -33.31
CA LEU A 77 20.50 -14.50 -34.60
C LEU A 77 21.56 -15.60 -34.70
N ASP A 78 22.32 -15.83 -33.63
CA ASP A 78 23.31 -16.91 -33.57
C ASP A 78 22.64 -18.29 -33.65
N SER A 79 21.54 -18.48 -32.91
CA SER A 79 20.75 -19.72 -32.98
C SER A 79 20.23 -19.98 -34.40
N LEU A 80 19.71 -18.95 -35.07
CA LEU A 80 19.23 -19.05 -36.44
C LEU A 80 20.35 -19.40 -37.42
N LYS A 81 21.55 -18.81 -37.25
CA LYS A 81 22.74 -19.11 -38.04
C LYS A 81 23.14 -20.59 -37.90
N HIS A 82 23.15 -21.12 -36.68
CA HIS A 82 23.46 -22.54 -36.43
C HIS A 82 22.42 -23.49 -37.05
N LEU A 83 21.13 -23.15 -36.97
CA LEU A 83 20.07 -23.94 -37.57
C LEU A 83 20.20 -24.02 -39.10
N VAL A 84 20.48 -22.90 -39.78
CA VAL A 84 20.65 -22.90 -41.23
C VAL A 84 21.91 -23.65 -41.66
N ALA A 85 23.00 -23.56 -40.90
CA ALA A 85 24.21 -24.36 -41.15
C ALA A 85 23.93 -25.87 -41.03
N ALA A 86 23.24 -26.29 -39.97
CA ALA A 86 22.85 -27.69 -39.79
C ALA A 86 21.91 -28.20 -40.90
N LEU A 87 21.02 -27.34 -41.41
CA LEU A 87 20.18 -27.66 -42.56
C LEU A 87 21.02 -27.88 -43.83
N LEU A 88 21.98 -27.00 -44.11
CA LEU A 88 22.89 -27.14 -45.25
C LEU A 88 23.72 -28.43 -45.15
N ASP A 89 24.24 -28.75 -43.97
CA ASP A 89 25.00 -29.99 -43.74
C ASP A 89 24.13 -31.23 -43.97
N SER A 90 22.89 -31.21 -43.48
CA SER A 90 21.91 -32.29 -43.71
C SER A 90 21.59 -32.47 -45.20
N LEU A 91 21.34 -31.37 -45.91
CA LEU A 91 21.10 -31.38 -47.36
C LEU A 91 22.33 -31.87 -48.14
N ASN A 92 23.55 -31.56 -47.67
CA ASN A 92 24.78 -32.02 -48.28
C ASN A 92 25.02 -33.51 -48.02
N ALA A 93 24.69 -34.02 -46.83
CA ALA A 93 24.80 -35.43 -46.50
C ALA A 93 23.91 -36.30 -47.41
N ILE A 94 22.68 -35.85 -47.70
CA ILE A 94 21.75 -36.55 -48.62
C ILE A 94 22.32 -36.64 -50.05
N THR A 95 23.08 -35.64 -50.48
CA THR A 95 23.71 -35.64 -51.81
C THR A 95 25.06 -36.36 -51.88
N ARG A 96 25.62 -36.82 -50.77
CA ARG A 96 26.91 -37.53 -50.81
C ARG A 96 26.69 -38.87 -51.50
N PRO A 97 27.44 -39.19 -52.56
CA PRO A 97 27.39 -40.53 -53.13
C PRO A 97 27.80 -41.54 -52.06
N ALA A 98 27.06 -42.64 -51.95
CA ALA A 98 27.42 -43.73 -51.04
C ALA A 98 28.84 -44.23 -51.36
N PRO A 99 29.65 -44.61 -50.36
CA PRO A 99 30.94 -45.22 -50.61
C PRO A 99 30.75 -46.49 -51.46
N VAL A 100 31.42 -46.51 -52.61
CA VAL A 100 31.38 -47.59 -53.59
C VAL A 100 32.15 -48.79 -53.04
N ASP A 101 31.48 -49.69 -52.32
CA ASP A 101 32.15 -50.93 -51.87
C ASP A 101 31.28 -52.19 -51.87
N THR A 102 30.16 -52.20 -52.59
CA THR A 102 29.46 -53.46 -52.92
C THR A 102 28.94 -53.36 -54.33
N GLY A 103 29.19 -54.39 -55.14
CA GLY A 103 28.90 -54.45 -56.59
C GLY A 103 27.41 -54.49 -56.95
N GLN A 104 26.57 -53.67 -56.31
CA GLN A 104 25.17 -53.49 -56.67
C GLN A 104 24.87 -52.02 -56.95
N VAL A 105 24.52 -51.79 -58.22
CA VAL A 105 23.74 -50.66 -58.75
C VAL A 105 24.09 -49.30 -58.13
N GLN A 106 25.05 -48.60 -58.76
CA GLN A 106 25.07 -47.14 -58.76
C GLN A 106 23.74 -46.63 -59.33
N GLN A 107 22.72 -46.50 -58.48
CA GLN A 107 21.67 -45.53 -58.74
C GLN A 107 22.35 -44.17 -58.57
N ASN A 108 22.84 -43.64 -59.69
CA ASN A 108 23.12 -42.23 -59.84
C ASN A 108 21.82 -41.49 -59.52
N PHE A 109 21.60 -41.18 -58.23
CA PHE A 109 20.64 -40.18 -57.83
C PHE A 109 21.18 -38.86 -58.38
N ALA A 110 20.81 -38.55 -59.63
CA ALA A 110 20.96 -37.21 -60.15
C ALA A 110 20.32 -36.29 -59.09
N PRO A 111 21.04 -35.28 -58.57
CA PRO A 111 20.47 -34.41 -57.56
C PRO A 111 19.19 -33.80 -58.14
N CYS A 112 18.04 -34.20 -57.60
CA CYS A 112 16.75 -33.71 -58.05
C CYS A 112 16.82 -32.17 -58.06
N ALA A 113 16.35 -31.53 -59.13
CA ALA A 113 16.39 -30.07 -59.27
C ALA A 113 15.77 -29.35 -58.04
N GLU A 114 14.83 -30.01 -57.36
CA GLU A 114 14.22 -29.57 -56.12
C GLU A 114 15.19 -29.53 -54.92
N LEU A 115 16.09 -30.52 -54.79
CA LEU A 115 17.09 -30.55 -53.72
C LEU A 115 18.12 -29.43 -53.89
N GLN A 116 18.50 -29.16 -55.15
CA GLN A 116 19.37 -28.03 -55.46
C GLN A 116 18.69 -26.69 -55.12
N ARG A 117 17.39 -26.57 -55.42
CA ARG A 117 16.58 -25.40 -55.04
C ARG A 117 16.58 -25.19 -53.52
N TYR A 118 16.44 -26.23 -52.70
CA TYR A 118 16.50 -26.10 -51.23
C TYR A 118 17.88 -25.66 -50.74
N LYS A 119 18.98 -26.17 -51.34
CA LYS A 119 20.34 -25.69 -51.03
C LYS A 119 20.52 -24.22 -51.35
N ASP A 120 20.00 -23.76 -52.48
CA ASP A 120 20.10 -22.37 -52.88
C ASP A 120 19.27 -21.45 -51.96
N ILE A 121 18.08 -21.90 -51.53
CA ILE A 121 17.29 -21.20 -50.51
C ILE A 121 18.06 -21.09 -49.18
N ALA A 122 18.65 -22.20 -48.71
CA ALA A 122 19.39 -22.21 -47.46
C ALA A 122 20.66 -21.32 -47.51
N ARG A 123 21.35 -21.27 -48.66
CA ARG A 123 22.46 -20.31 -48.89
C ARG A 123 21.97 -18.86 -48.84
N ARG A 124 20.88 -18.53 -49.52
CA ARG A 124 20.30 -17.18 -49.47
C ARG A 124 19.89 -16.77 -48.05
N LEU A 125 19.33 -17.70 -47.28
CA LEU A 125 19.01 -17.46 -45.86
C LEU A 125 20.28 -17.20 -45.04
N THR A 126 21.37 -17.93 -45.30
CA THR A 126 22.66 -17.69 -44.65
C THR A 126 23.17 -16.29 -44.96
N ASP A 127 23.14 -15.87 -46.23
CA ASP A 127 23.56 -14.53 -46.64
C ASP A 127 22.71 -13.43 -45.99
N GLN A 128 21.39 -13.65 -45.90
CA GLN A 128 20.46 -12.73 -45.24
C GLN A 128 20.76 -12.62 -43.74
N ILE A 129 20.98 -13.74 -43.04
CA ILE A 129 21.34 -13.75 -41.62
C ILE A 129 22.68 -13.05 -41.40
N PHE A 130 23.67 -13.28 -42.27
CA PHE A 130 24.97 -12.62 -42.17
C PHE A 130 24.85 -11.11 -42.36
N SER A 131 24.09 -10.66 -43.36
CA SER A 131 23.79 -9.25 -43.58
C SER A 131 23.03 -8.63 -42.42
N LEU A 132 22.06 -9.35 -41.85
CA LEU A 132 21.28 -8.90 -40.69
C LEU A 132 22.17 -8.76 -39.46
N ASN A 133 23.02 -9.75 -39.18
CA ASN A 133 23.96 -9.73 -38.05
C ASN A 133 24.99 -8.59 -38.19
N ALA A 134 25.50 -8.35 -39.40
CA ALA A 134 26.44 -7.25 -39.65
C ALA A 134 25.79 -5.86 -39.48
N ARG A 135 24.47 -5.75 -39.69
CA ARG A 135 23.72 -4.49 -39.54
C ARG A 135 23.12 -4.32 -38.14
N TYR A 136 22.87 -5.41 -37.44
CA TYR A 136 22.31 -5.40 -36.10
C TYR A 136 23.33 -4.82 -35.12
N LYS A 137 22.91 -3.79 -34.39
CA LYS A 137 23.67 -3.19 -33.31
C LYS A 137 22.74 -3.23 -32.09
N PRO A 138 23.07 -4.01 -31.04
CA PRO A 138 22.29 -3.98 -29.81
C PRO A 138 22.16 -2.53 -29.35
N CYS A 139 20.94 -2.09 -29.07
CA CYS A 139 20.74 -0.76 -28.51
C CYS A 139 21.47 -0.69 -27.16
N ALA A 140 22.17 0.41 -26.88
CA ALA A 140 22.64 0.67 -25.53
C ALA A 140 21.44 0.59 -24.57
N PRO A 141 21.60 0.10 -23.33
CA PRO A 141 20.50 0.09 -22.37
C PRO A 141 19.98 1.53 -22.24
N ASP A 142 18.75 1.75 -22.70
CA ASP A 142 18.15 3.07 -22.61
C ASP A 142 17.87 3.36 -21.14
N THR A 143 18.02 4.61 -20.73
CA THR A 143 17.70 5.01 -19.37
C THR A 143 16.42 5.82 -19.42
N ILE A 144 15.30 5.18 -19.10
CA ILE A 144 14.02 5.88 -19.05
C ILE A 144 13.98 6.78 -17.81
N ARG A 145 13.61 8.05 -18.03
CA ARG A 145 13.44 9.04 -16.97
C ARG A 145 12.07 8.86 -16.32
N ILE A 146 12.03 8.31 -15.11
CA ILE A 146 10.80 8.23 -14.31
C ILE A 146 10.76 9.44 -13.38
N THR A 147 9.70 10.24 -13.47
CA THR A 147 9.45 11.36 -12.54
C THR A 147 8.41 10.91 -11.52
N LEU A 148 8.80 10.78 -10.25
CA LEU A 148 7.85 10.48 -9.19
C LEU A 148 6.94 11.69 -8.92
N PRO A 149 5.62 11.48 -8.76
CA PRO A 149 4.69 12.57 -8.47
C PRO A 149 4.98 13.20 -7.10
N PHE A 150 4.92 14.53 -7.07
CA PHE A 150 5.00 15.30 -5.85
C PHE A 150 3.63 15.39 -5.20
N TYR A 151 3.55 15.09 -3.90
CA TYR A 151 2.32 15.22 -3.13
C TYR A 151 2.45 16.35 -2.12
N ARG A 152 1.56 17.33 -2.27
CA ARG A 152 1.37 18.41 -1.31
C ARG A 152 0.39 17.97 -0.24
N THR A 153 0.83 17.92 1.02
CA THR A 153 -0.03 17.51 2.12
C THR A 153 -0.77 18.70 2.69
N ASN A 154 -2.11 18.64 2.71
CA ASN A 154 -2.94 19.60 3.43
C ASN A 154 -2.90 19.27 4.94
N THR A 155 -1.98 19.91 5.65
CA THR A 155 -1.73 19.67 7.08
C THR A 155 -2.93 20.01 7.97
N ALA A 156 -3.70 21.05 7.62
CA ALA A 156 -4.94 21.38 8.33
C ALA A 156 -5.96 20.23 8.26
N MET A 157 -6.10 19.62 7.08
CA MET A 157 -6.98 18.45 6.89
C MET A 157 -6.47 17.23 7.66
N VAL A 158 -5.16 16.99 7.68
CA VAL A 158 -4.56 15.89 8.45
C VAL A 158 -4.84 16.04 9.95
N GLU A 159 -4.66 17.24 10.50
CA GLU A 159 -4.94 17.51 11.91
C GLU A 159 -6.44 17.42 12.24
N HIS A 160 -7.30 17.89 11.34
CA HIS A 160 -8.75 17.69 11.47
C HIS A 160 -9.13 16.21 11.57
N LEU A 161 -8.60 15.37 10.66
CA LEU A 161 -8.83 13.93 10.66
C LEU A 161 -8.25 13.24 11.90
N ARG A 162 -7.07 13.66 12.38
CA ARG A 162 -6.48 13.17 13.64
C ARG A 162 -7.38 13.47 14.83
N GLY A 163 -7.94 14.68 14.89
CA GLY A 163 -8.91 15.06 15.92
C GLY A 163 -10.16 14.20 15.90
N GLN A 164 -10.75 13.99 14.71
CA GLN A 164 -11.91 13.10 14.55
C GLN A 164 -11.61 11.67 14.97
N TYR A 165 -10.46 11.13 14.55
CA TYR A 165 -10.03 9.79 14.92
C TYR A 165 -9.83 9.64 16.43
N ALA A 166 -9.23 10.63 17.09
CA ALA A 166 -9.05 10.64 18.54
C ALA A 166 -10.40 10.66 19.28
N ALA A 167 -11.35 11.47 18.82
CA ALA A 167 -12.70 11.53 19.38
C ALA A 167 -13.43 10.19 19.21
N GLN A 168 -13.39 9.60 18.01
CA GLN A 168 -13.99 8.29 17.74
C GLN A 168 -13.36 7.20 18.60
N ARG A 169 -12.04 7.21 18.75
CA ARG A 169 -11.30 6.29 19.61
C ARG A 169 -11.74 6.39 21.07
N ALA A 170 -11.93 7.60 21.58
CA ALA A 170 -12.43 7.82 22.94
C ALA A 170 -13.82 7.21 23.13
N THR A 171 -14.74 7.41 22.18
CA THR A 171 -16.07 6.77 22.22
C THR A 171 -15.98 5.25 22.18
N THR A 172 -15.13 4.68 21.33
CA THR A 172 -14.96 3.22 21.28
C THR A 172 -14.40 2.66 22.58
N ASN A 173 -13.49 3.38 23.25
CA ASN A 173 -12.95 2.95 24.54
C ASN A 173 -14.04 2.97 25.61
N GLN A 174 -14.86 4.02 25.67
CA GLN A 174 -15.99 4.10 26.61
C GLN A 174 -16.98 2.94 26.41
N LEU A 175 -17.39 2.67 25.17
CA LEU A 175 -18.27 1.54 24.86
C LEU A 175 -17.65 0.19 25.22
N THR A 176 -16.33 0.06 25.06
CA THR A 176 -15.59 -1.15 25.44
C THR A 176 -15.59 -1.35 26.95
N GLU A 177 -15.34 -0.29 27.73
CA GLU A 177 -15.40 -0.32 29.19
C GLU A 177 -16.82 -0.65 29.69
N GLU A 178 -17.85 -0.05 29.12
CA GLU A 178 -19.23 -0.35 29.46
C GLU A 178 -19.59 -1.81 29.16
N ARG A 179 -19.23 -2.29 27.97
CA ARG A 179 -19.41 -3.70 27.59
C ARG A 179 -18.73 -4.63 28.59
N ASP A 180 -17.50 -4.32 29.01
CA ASP A 180 -16.74 -5.18 29.91
C ASP A 180 -17.32 -5.16 31.34
N LYS A 181 -17.87 -4.02 31.79
CA LYS A 181 -18.67 -3.95 33.03
C LYS A 181 -19.91 -4.86 32.95
N TRP A 182 -20.64 -4.83 31.83
CA TRP A 182 -21.81 -5.69 31.62
C TRP A 182 -21.45 -7.17 31.57
N LYS A 183 -20.35 -7.53 30.89
CA LYS A 183 -19.84 -8.90 30.89
C LYS A 183 -19.52 -9.38 32.29
N ALA A 184 -18.81 -8.58 33.08
CA ALA A 184 -18.47 -8.93 34.45
C ALA A 184 -19.71 -9.11 35.34
N LEU A 185 -20.72 -8.24 35.18
CA LEU A 185 -21.98 -8.33 35.91
C LEU A 185 -22.78 -9.59 35.50
N ALA A 186 -22.86 -9.88 34.20
CA ALA A 186 -23.51 -11.09 33.69
C ALA A 186 -22.83 -12.36 34.20
N LEU A 187 -21.49 -12.38 34.29
CA LEU A 187 -20.72 -13.51 34.82
C LEU A 187 -21.00 -13.73 36.31
N LYS A 188 -21.10 -12.64 37.10
CA LYS A 188 -21.47 -12.72 38.52
C LYS A 188 -22.89 -13.23 38.72
N LEU A 189 -23.86 -12.71 37.96
CA LEU A 189 -25.26 -13.15 38.04
C LEU A 189 -25.42 -14.60 37.56
N GLY A 190 -24.80 -14.96 36.45
CA GLY A 190 -24.84 -16.33 35.91
C GLY A 190 -24.19 -17.35 36.86
N GLY A 191 -23.04 -17.01 37.45
CA GLY A 191 -22.39 -17.85 38.47
C GLY A 191 -23.24 -18.02 39.73
N GLY A 192 -23.89 -16.94 40.20
CA GLY A 192 -24.81 -17.00 41.34
C GLY A 192 -26.03 -17.88 41.07
N LEU A 193 -26.64 -17.76 39.89
CA LEU A 193 -27.75 -18.63 39.47
C LEU A 193 -27.33 -20.10 39.40
N ALA A 194 -26.18 -20.40 38.80
CA ALA A 194 -25.65 -21.76 38.72
C ALA A 194 -25.42 -22.38 40.12
N LEU A 195 -24.83 -21.62 41.05
CA LEU A 195 -24.64 -22.05 42.44
C LEU A 195 -25.98 -22.34 43.14
N ALA A 196 -26.97 -21.45 42.97
CA ALA A 196 -28.30 -21.63 43.56
C ALA A 196 -29.00 -22.90 43.05
N ILE A 197 -28.87 -23.20 41.75
CA ILE A 197 -29.40 -24.44 41.15
C ILE A 197 -28.70 -25.67 41.77
N ILE A 198 -27.37 -25.64 41.90
CA ILE A 198 -26.60 -26.73 42.51
C ILE A 198 -27.03 -26.97 43.96
N LEU A 199 -27.18 -25.89 44.76
CA LEU A 199 -27.61 -25.97 46.15
C LEU A 199 -29.03 -26.51 46.29
N MET A 200 -29.97 -26.10 45.41
CA MET A 200 -31.32 -26.66 45.39
C MET A 200 -31.30 -28.16 45.06
N ALA A 201 -30.55 -28.58 44.04
CA ALA A 201 -30.41 -29.99 43.67
C ALA A 201 -29.82 -30.82 44.83
N LEU A 202 -28.79 -30.31 45.51
CA LEU A 202 -28.19 -30.95 46.67
C LEU A 202 -29.18 -31.06 47.84
N GLY A 203 -29.96 -30.01 48.12
CA GLY A 203 -30.97 -30.02 49.17
C GLY A 203 -32.08 -31.05 48.92
N ILE A 204 -32.54 -31.18 47.67
CA ILE A 204 -33.49 -32.21 47.25
C ILE A 204 -32.90 -33.61 47.46
N TYR A 205 -31.66 -33.84 47.00
CA TYR A 205 -30.97 -35.12 47.17
C TYR A 205 -30.83 -35.52 48.65
N LEU A 206 -30.40 -34.58 49.51
CA LEU A 206 -30.27 -34.82 50.94
C LEU A 206 -31.62 -35.13 51.62
N ARG A 207 -32.72 -34.49 51.17
CA ARG A 207 -34.07 -34.80 51.66
C ARG A 207 -34.49 -36.22 51.30
N ILE A 208 -34.29 -36.63 50.05
CA ILE A 208 -34.64 -37.98 49.58
C ILE A 208 -33.87 -39.03 50.37
N LYS A 209 -32.55 -38.84 50.54
CA LYS A 209 -31.69 -39.76 51.30
C LYS A 209 -32.10 -39.93 52.77
N ARG A 210 -32.80 -38.97 53.37
CA ARG A 210 -33.26 -39.05 54.77
C ARG A 210 -34.57 -39.84 54.93
N ILE A 211 -35.34 -39.98 53.85
CA ILE A 211 -36.63 -40.67 53.84
C ILE A 211 -36.45 -42.17 53.58
N ILE A 212 -35.41 -42.53 52.83
CA ILE A 212 -34.97 -43.91 52.56
C ILE A 212 -34.11 -44.41 53.72
#